data_AF-A0AAV9EHC5-F1
#
_entry.id   AF-A0AAV9EHC5-F1
#
_cell.length_a   1.000
_cell.length_b   1.000
_cell.length_c   1.000
_cell.angle_alpha   90.00
_cell.angle_beta   90.00
_cell.angle_gamma   90.00
#
_symmetry.space_group_name_H-M   'P 1'
#
loop_
_entity.id
_entity.type
_entity.pdbx_description
1 polymer ?
#
loop_
_entity_poly.entity_id
_entity_poly.type
_entity_poly.pdbx_seq_one_letter_code
_entity_poly.pdbx_strand_id
1 'polypeptide(L)'
;MATMASSASSVSAFSMASLRSALPIVKSNGGGFSASASSSLCRSVPSLSLRTRSNVKTKALQVSRCFTGLALSNPLLLSGSDNSSFENGFTILDQGSRFYAMRHGRRVPKLNRPPDQRRALLRGLTTHLLKYGRIKTTRARASAMRKYVDKMITLAKDGSLHKRRQALGFIYEKEIVHALFAEVQDRYGERNGGYTRIIRTLPRRGDNAPMAYIELV
;
A
#
# COMPACT_ATOMS: atom_id res chain seq x y z
N MET A 1 -48.12 -29.85 13.94
CA MET A 1 -47.46 -28.55 14.21
C MET A 1 -45.98 -28.79 14.46
N ALA A 2 -45.14 -28.67 13.44
CA ALA A 2 -43.69 -28.75 13.58
C ALA A 2 -43.10 -27.44 13.03
N THR A 3 -42.73 -26.54 13.93
CA THR A 3 -42.05 -25.29 13.59
C THR A 3 -40.57 -25.59 13.39
N MET A 4 -40.13 -25.69 12.14
CA MET A 4 -38.71 -25.69 11.81
C MET A 4 -38.15 -24.29 12.07
N ALA A 5 -37.29 -24.19 13.09
CA ALA A 5 -36.49 -23.01 13.36
C ALA A 5 -35.49 -22.82 12.20
N SER A 6 -35.73 -21.80 11.39
CA SER A 6 -34.82 -21.35 10.34
C SER A 6 -33.52 -20.82 10.97
N SER A 7 -32.43 -21.56 10.79
CA SER A 7 -31.08 -21.10 11.10
C SER A 7 -30.69 -19.95 10.17
N ALA A 8 -30.63 -18.74 10.72
CA ALA A 8 -30.09 -17.59 10.03
C ALA A 8 -28.59 -17.79 9.81
N SER A 9 -28.22 -18.29 8.63
CA SER A 9 -26.83 -18.35 8.17
C SER A 9 -26.31 -16.91 8.02
N SER A 10 -25.39 -16.51 8.89
CA SER A 10 -24.69 -15.23 8.84
C SER A 10 -23.66 -15.23 7.70
N VAL A 11 -24.15 -15.18 6.45
CA VAL A 11 -23.30 -15.20 5.25
C VAL A 11 -22.84 -13.78 4.95
N SER A 12 -21.83 -13.27 5.66
CA SER A 12 -21.20 -12.01 5.22
C SER A 12 -19.78 -11.71 5.71
N ALA A 13 -19.15 -12.51 6.58
CA ALA A 13 -17.78 -12.22 7.03
C ALA A 13 -16.86 -13.42 6.81
N PHE A 14 -15.59 -13.19 6.47
CA PHE A 14 -14.55 -14.19 6.74
C PHE A 14 -14.52 -14.37 8.27
N SER A 15 -14.66 -15.60 8.75
CA SER A 15 -14.97 -15.90 10.15
C SER A 15 -13.81 -15.50 11.07
N MET A 16 -14.03 -14.46 11.88
CA MET A 16 -13.11 -14.08 12.97
C MET A 16 -12.99 -15.17 14.06
N ALA A 17 -13.81 -16.23 14.04
CA ALA A 17 -13.75 -17.31 15.02
C ALA A 17 -12.46 -18.15 14.90
N SER A 18 -11.87 -18.23 13.69
CA SER A 18 -10.58 -18.90 13.46
C SER A 18 -9.39 -18.20 14.15
N LEU A 19 -9.56 -16.94 14.59
CA LEU A 19 -8.52 -16.19 15.28
C LEU A 19 -8.40 -16.51 16.77
N ARG A 20 -9.44 -17.08 17.40
CA ARG A 20 -9.41 -17.46 18.82
C ARG A 20 -8.60 -18.72 19.10
N SER A 21 -8.45 -19.62 18.12
CA SER A 21 -7.68 -20.86 18.26
C SER A 21 -6.18 -20.68 17.97
N ALA A 22 -5.76 -19.54 17.42
CA ALA A 22 -4.37 -19.24 17.05
C ALA A 22 -3.62 -18.35 18.06
N LEU A 23 -4.27 -17.93 19.15
CA LEU A 23 -3.60 -17.17 20.21
C LEU A 23 -2.79 -18.11 21.12
N PRO A 24 -1.49 -17.84 21.37
CA PRO A 24 -0.77 -18.55 22.41
C PRO A 24 -1.41 -18.22 23.77
N ILE A 25 -1.74 -19.26 24.54
CA ILE A 25 -2.18 -19.14 25.93
C ILE A 25 -1.04 -18.51 26.72
N VAL A 26 -1.17 -17.22 27.06
CA VAL A 26 -0.26 -16.56 28.00
C VAL A 26 -0.56 -17.13 29.39
N LYS A 27 0.27 -18.06 29.86
CA LYS A 27 0.24 -18.50 31.26
C LYS A 27 0.67 -17.31 32.12
N SER A 28 -0.26 -16.72 32.86
CA SER A 28 0.05 -15.75 33.91
C SER A 28 0.68 -16.50 35.09
N ASN A 29 2.00 -16.60 35.12
CA ASN A 29 2.70 -17.03 36.32
C ASN A 29 2.70 -15.88 37.32
N GLY A 30 1.79 -15.94 38.28
CA GLY A 30 1.90 -15.21 39.53
C GLY A 30 3.06 -15.79 40.36
N GLY A 31 3.96 -14.92 40.79
CA GLY A 31 5.07 -15.26 41.66
C GLY A 31 5.84 -14.01 42.05
N GLY A 32 5.48 -13.41 43.19
CA GLY A 32 6.31 -12.41 43.84
C GLY A 32 7.15 -13.05 44.93
N PHE A 33 8.43 -12.65 45.04
CA PHE A 33 9.33 -12.72 46.22
C PHE A 33 10.54 -11.84 45.85
N SER A 34 10.72 -10.66 46.47
CA SER A 34 11.45 -10.35 47.72
C SER A 34 12.84 -9.75 47.45
N ALA A 35 13.13 -8.63 48.12
CA ALA A 35 14.38 -7.87 48.02
C ALA A 35 15.53 -8.45 48.87
N SER A 36 16.78 -8.25 48.43
CA SER A 36 17.95 -8.04 49.31
C SER A 36 19.23 -7.63 48.55
N ALA A 37 19.71 -6.42 48.86
CA ALA A 37 21.07 -6.00 49.20
C ALA A 37 22.35 -6.56 48.50
N SER A 38 23.17 -5.59 48.03
CA SER A 38 24.64 -5.48 48.15
C SER A 38 25.59 -6.43 47.39
N SER A 39 26.38 -5.88 46.45
CA SER A 39 27.83 -5.64 46.65
C SER A 39 28.53 -5.19 45.35
N SER A 40 29.38 -4.19 45.51
CA SER A 40 30.44 -3.66 44.65
C SER A 40 31.08 -4.63 43.64
N LEU A 41 31.33 -4.15 42.42
CA LEU A 41 32.59 -4.34 41.69
C LEU A 41 32.69 -3.34 40.54
N CYS A 42 33.66 -2.44 40.66
CA CYS A 42 34.10 -1.50 39.64
C CYS A 42 34.58 -2.26 38.39
N ARG A 43 34.16 -1.83 37.19
CA ARG A 43 34.95 -2.09 35.98
C ARG A 43 34.88 -0.91 35.01
N SER A 44 36.07 -0.39 34.75
CA SER A 44 36.43 0.70 33.85
C SER A 44 35.90 0.50 32.43
N VAL A 45 35.27 1.55 31.89
CA VAL A 45 34.92 1.70 30.47
C VAL A 45 36.13 2.19 29.70
N PRO A 46 36.60 1.50 28.63
CA PRO A 46 37.51 2.10 27.68
C PRO A 46 36.74 2.87 26.59
N SER A 47 37.10 4.13 26.41
CA SER A 47 36.68 5.02 25.31
C SER A 47 37.19 4.50 23.97
N LEU A 48 36.29 4.15 23.04
CA LEU A 48 36.65 3.83 21.66
C LEU A 48 36.62 5.08 20.78
N SER A 49 37.82 5.42 20.32
CA SER A 49 38.17 6.50 19.38
C SER A 49 37.51 6.35 18.01
N LEU A 50 37.11 7.48 17.44
CA LEU A 50 36.76 7.62 16.02
C LEU A 50 37.89 7.10 15.12
N ARG A 51 37.60 6.10 14.30
CA ARG A 51 38.48 5.67 13.21
C ARG A 51 37.85 6.06 11.88
N THR A 52 38.46 7.04 11.25
CA THR A 52 38.25 7.44 9.86
C THR A 52 38.50 6.25 8.93
N ARG A 53 37.50 5.93 8.10
CA ARG A 53 37.65 4.96 7.01
C ARG A 53 37.82 5.74 5.71
N SER A 54 39.07 5.85 5.28
CA SER A 54 39.44 6.29 3.95
C SER A 54 39.22 5.18 2.92
N ASN A 55 39.15 5.60 1.66
CA ASN A 55 39.41 4.85 0.43
C ASN A 55 38.19 4.35 -0.37
N VAL A 56 37.65 5.23 -1.22
CA VAL A 56 37.04 4.85 -2.50
C VAL A 56 37.78 5.59 -3.60
N LYS A 57 38.46 4.83 -4.46
CA LYS A 57 39.17 5.28 -5.67
C LYS A 57 38.21 6.06 -6.59
N THR A 58 38.40 7.37 -6.69
CA THR A 58 37.90 8.16 -7.83
C THR A 58 38.88 8.01 -8.99
N LYS A 59 38.47 7.37 -10.09
CA LYS A 59 39.19 7.44 -11.36
C LYS A 59 39.08 8.88 -11.87
N ALA A 60 40.17 9.64 -11.81
CA ALA A 60 40.29 10.91 -12.53
C ALA A 60 40.52 10.57 -14.01
N LEU A 61 39.55 10.88 -14.86
CA LEU A 61 39.75 10.93 -16.30
C LEU A 61 40.56 12.20 -16.60
N GLN A 62 41.82 12.01 -16.99
CA GLN A 62 42.68 13.06 -17.54
C GLN A 62 42.10 13.46 -18.90
N VAL A 63 41.42 14.60 -18.98
CA VAL A 63 41.06 15.21 -20.26
C VAL A 63 42.25 16.04 -20.71
N SER A 64 42.95 15.52 -21.71
CA SER A 64 44.05 16.16 -22.42
C SER A 64 43.60 17.51 -23.00
N ARG A 65 44.35 18.56 -22.65
CA ARG A 65 44.39 19.83 -23.38
C ARG A 65 44.92 19.56 -24.78
N CYS A 66 44.19 19.98 -25.81
CA CYS A 66 44.67 20.43 -27.13
C CYS A 66 43.49 20.45 -28.10
N PHE A 67 42.86 21.62 -28.31
CA PHE A 67 42.58 22.18 -29.63
C PHE A 67 41.89 23.55 -29.45
N THR A 68 42.68 24.61 -29.35
CA THR A 68 42.20 25.98 -29.57
C THR A 68 42.38 26.29 -31.05
N GLY A 69 41.28 26.37 -31.79
CA GLY A 69 41.32 26.78 -33.19
C GLY A 69 39.92 26.94 -33.77
N LEU A 70 39.63 28.17 -34.21
CA LEU A 70 38.51 28.63 -35.06
C LEU A 70 37.25 29.16 -34.31
N ALA A 71 37.28 30.48 -34.08
CA ALA A 71 36.24 31.53 -34.27
C ALA A 71 34.73 31.17 -34.16
N LEU A 72 33.80 32.03 -33.69
CA LEU A 72 33.66 33.47 -33.82
C LEU A 72 32.66 33.97 -32.73
N SER A 73 32.90 35.17 -32.19
CA SER A 73 31.99 36.04 -31.40
C SER A 73 30.61 35.51 -30.99
N ASN A 74 30.35 35.40 -29.69
CA ASN A 74 29.07 35.88 -29.14
C ASN A 74 29.20 36.27 -27.66
N PRO A 75 28.79 37.49 -27.26
CA PRO A 75 28.99 38.02 -25.93
C PRO A 75 27.91 37.43 -25.00
N LEU A 76 28.29 36.48 -24.15
CA LEU A 76 27.45 36.05 -23.04
C LEU A 76 27.87 36.74 -21.75
N LEU A 77 27.06 37.74 -21.40
CA LEU A 77 26.89 38.23 -20.04
C LEU A 77 25.39 38.22 -19.77
N LEU A 78 24.88 37.19 -19.08
CA LEU A 78 23.86 37.39 -18.05
C LEU A 78 23.71 36.15 -17.14
N SER A 79 24.01 36.41 -15.86
CA SER A 79 23.49 35.82 -14.62
C SER A 79 22.80 34.45 -14.63
N GLY A 80 23.26 33.59 -13.73
CA GLY A 80 22.58 32.34 -13.39
C GLY A 80 21.19 32.50 -12.79
N SER A 81 20.42 31.42 -12.86
CA SER A 81 19.48 31.01 -11.82
C SER A 81 19.21 29.51 -11.96
N ASP A 82 19.71 28.78 -10.98
CA ASP A 82 19.24 27.54 -10.38
C ASP A 82 18.25 26.64 -11.15
N ASN A 83 18.73 25.42 -11.36
CA ASN A 83 17.93 24.23 -11.64
C ASN A 83 16.86 24.00 -10.57
N SER A 84 15.58 24.14 -10.91
CA SER A 84 14.50 23.33 -10.30
C SER A 84 13.19 23.51 -11.05
N SER A 85 12.96 22.78 -12.14
CA SER A 85 11.59 22.56 -12.62
C SER A 85 11.49 21.33 -13.50
N PHE A 86 10.46 20.56 -13.20
CA PHE A 86 9.98 19.35 -13.86
C PHE A 86 9.43 19.69 -15.26
N GLU A 87 10.28 20.24 -16.14
CA GLU A 87 9.95 20.69 -17.50
C GLU A 87 10.29 19.58 -18.50
N ASN A 88 9.63 18.43 -18.37
CA ASN A 88 9.60 17.48 -19.48
C ASN A 88 8.42 17.84 -20.41
N GLY A 89 8.71 18.74 -21.33
CA GLY A 89 8.23 18.76 -22.72
C GLY A 89 6.72 18.85 -22.92
N PHE A 90 6.18 20.07 -22.89
CA PHE A 90 4.96 20.40 -23.63
C PHE A 90 5.36 21.25 -24.85
N THR A 91 5.00 20.80 -26.04
CA THR A 91 5.28 21.49 -27.31
C THR A 91 4.69 22.90 -27.30
N ILE A 92 5.58 23.89 -27.35
CA ILE A 92 5.26 25.31 -27.56
C ILE A 92 5.12 25.52 -29.07
N LEU A 93 3.98 26.06 -29.51
CA LEU A 93 3.88 26.83 -30.75
C LEU A 93 3.64 28.29 -30.35
N ASP A 94 4.20 29.17 -31.17
CA ASP A 94 4.67 30.53 -30.90
C ASP A 94 3.59 31.60 -30.59
N GLN A 95 2.40 31.23 -30.08
CA GLN A 95 1.28 32.16 -29.88
C GLN A 95 0.50 31.95 -28.56
N GLY A 96 1.16 31.47 -27.50
CA GLY A 96 0.57 31.45 -26.15
C GLY A 96 -0.64 30.52 -25.93
N SER A 97 -1.01 29.70 -26.91
CA SER A 97 -2.12 28.73 -26.79
C SER A 97 -1.61 27.40 -26.23
N ARG A 98 -2.02 27.07 -25.00
CA ARG A 98 -1.65 25.82 -24.31
C ARG A 98 -2.58 24.69 -24.75
N PHE A 99 -2.15 23.87 -25.71
CA PHE A 99 -2.88 22.65 -26.07
C PHE A 99 -2.74 21.59 -24.96
N TYR A 100 -3.81 21.35 -24.20
CA TYR A 100 -3.89 20.19 -23.32
C TYR A 100 -4.21 18.95 -24.15
N ALA A 101 -3.18 18.28 -24.69
CA ALA A 101 -3.38 16.96 -25.25
C ALA A 101 -3.96 16.04 -24.16
N MET A 102 -5.20 15.58 -24.36
CA MET A 102 -5.81 14.64 -23.42
C MET A 102 -5.00 13.34 -23.42
N ARG A 103 -4.54 12.92 -22.24
CA ARG A 103 -3.83 11.64 -22.14
C ARG A 103 -4.80 10.49 -22.34
N HIS A 104 -4.61 9.74 -23.41
CA HIS A 104 -5.37 8.54 -23.76
C HIS A 104 -4.99 7.33 -22.87
N GLY A 105 -5.84 6.29 -22.84
CA GLY A 105 -5.54 5.02 -22.15
C GLY A 105 -5.49 5.06 -20.61
N ARG A 106 -6.08 6.07 -19.95
CA ARG A 106 -6.08 6.18 -18.48
C ARG A 106 -7.02 5.14 -17.82
N ARG A 107 -6.46 4.02 -17.38
CA ARG A 107 -7.23 2.95 -16.70
C ARG A 107 -7.19 3.00 -15.16
N VAL A 108 -6.27 3.76 -14.56
CA VAL A 108 -6.10 3.84 -13.09
C VAL A 108 -6.71 5.14 -12.56
N PRO A 109 -7.69 5.08 -11.64
CA PRO A 109 -8.30 6.27 -11.06
C PRO A 109 -7.35 6.96 -10.08
N LYS A 110 -7.21 8.30 -10.18
CA LYS A 110 -6.30 9.08 -9.32
C LYS A 110 -6.83 9.33 -7.91
N LEU A 111 -8.15 9.29 -7.70
CA LEU A 111 -8.82 9.53 -6.42
C LEU A 111 -8.42 10.84 -5.71
N ASN A 112 -8.01 11.84 -6.48
CA ASN A 112 -7.51 13.15 -6.01
C ASN A 112 -6.40 13.01 -4.96
N ARG A 113 -5.53 12.02 -5.11
CA ARG A 113 -4.41 11.74 -4.19
C ARG A 113 -3.12 11.44 -4.96
N PRO A 114 -1.95 11.78 -4.41
CA PRO A 114 -0.66 11.32 -4.92
C PRO A 114 -0.58 9.78 -4.86
N PRO A 115 0.33 9.16 -5.64
CA PRO A 115 0.40 7.70 -5.78
C PRO A 115 0.57 6.96 -4.46
N ASP A 116 1.39 7.48 -3.53
CA ASP A 116 1.69 6.81 -2.26
C ASP A 116 0.47 6.77 -1.34
N GLN A 117 -0.17 7.93 -1.14
CA GLN A 117 -1.40 8.04 -0.36
C GLN A 117 -2.54 7.21 -0.97
N ARG A 118 -2.65 7.19 -2.31
CA ARG A 118 -3.64 6.37 -3.01
C ARG A 118 -3.41 4.88 -2.74
N ARG A 119 -2.15 4.43 -2.79
CA ARG A 119 -1.79 3.03 -2.51
C ARG A 119 -2.15 2.67 -1.06
N ALA A 120 -1.79 3.50 -0.09
CA ALA A 120 -2.14 3.27 1.33
C ALA A 120 -3.66 3.20 1.55
N LEU A 121 -4.43 4.14 0.97
CA LEU A 121 -5.89 4.14 1.04
C LEU A 121 -6.50 2.84 0.51
N LEU A 122 -6.06 2.37 -0.66
CA LEU A 122 -6.61 1.16 -1.28
C LEU A 122 -6.24 -0.11 -0.51
N ARG A 123 -5.05 -0.16 0.09
CA ARG A 123 -4.64 -1.25 1.00
C ARG A 123 -5.55 -1.31 2.23
N GLY A 124 -5.81 -0.16 2.86
CA GLY A 124 -6.69 -0.08 4.03
C GLY A 124 -8.12 -0.49 3.71
N LEU A 125 -8.69 0.03 2.61
CA LEU A 125 -10.05 -0.32 2.20
C LEU A 125 -10.20 -1.80 1.84
N THR A 126 -9.20 -2.39 1.17
CA THR A 126 -9.19 -3.83 0.87
C THR A 126 -9.14 -4.66 2.15
N THR A 127 -8.29 -4.27 3.10
CA THR A 127 -8.18 -4.93 4.41
C THR A 127 -9.52 -4.88 5.16
N HIS A 128 -10.17 -3.71 5.21
CA HIS A 128 -11.48 -3.55 5.85
C HIS A 128 -12.58 -4.35 5.16
N LEU A 129 -12.59 -4.40 3.82
CA LEU A 129 -13.58 -5.18 3.10
C LEU A 129 -13.42 -6.68 3.38
N LEU A 130 -12.20 -7.20 3.43
CA LEU A 130 -11.98 -8.60 3.78
C LEU A 130 -12.33 -8.90 5.25
N LYS A 131 -12.11 -7.94 6.15
CA LYS A 131 -12.43 -8.09 7.58
C LYS A 131 -13.94 -8.16 7.85
N TYR A 132 -14.69 -7.21 7.30
CA TYR A 132 -16.12 -7.03 7.60
C TYR A 132 -17.04 -7.58 6.52
N GLY A 133 -16.51 -7.90 5.34
CA GLY A 133 -17.23 -8.37 4.16
C GLY A 133 -18.11 -7.34 3.45
N ARG A 134 -18.53 -6.28 4.15
CA ARG A 134 -19.31 -5.15 3.60
C ARG A 134 -18.82 -3.81 4.15
N ILE A 135 -18.62 -2.83 3.27
CA ILE A 135 -18.27 -1.45 3.67
C ILE A 135 -19.03 -0.39 2.87
N LYS A 136 -19.34 0.74 3.50
CA LYS A 136 -19.94 1.92 2.86
C LYS A 136 -18.84 2.91 2.46
N THR A 137 -18.70 3.20 1.17
CA THR A 137 -17.68 4.14 0.67
C THR A 137 -18.22 4.99 -0.50
N THR A 138 -17.38 5.85 -1.08
CA THR A 138 -17.77 6.59 -2.29
C THR A 138 -17.68 5.69 -3.52
N ARG A 139 -18.56 5.90 -4.50
CA ARG A 139 -18.61 5.11 -5.74
C ARG A 139 -17.27 5.03 -6.45
N ALA A 140 -16.50 6.12 -6.45
CA ALA A 140 -15.17 6.17 -7.05
C ALA A 140 -14.16 5.26 -6.32
N ARG A 141 -14.16 5.26 -4.98
CA ARG A 141 -13.28 4.40 -4.16
C ARG A 141 -13.68 2.93 -4.28
N ALA A 142 -14.98 2.63 -4.21
CA ALA A 142 -15.53 1.28 -4.42
C ALA A 142 -15.11 0.73 -5.80
N SER A 143 -15.27 1.53 -6.86
CA SER A 143 -14.89 1.11 -8.21
C SER A 143 -13.39 0.83 -8.35
N ALA A 144 -12.55 1.64 -7.70
CA ALA A 144 -11.10 1.50 -7.72
C ALA A 144 -10.62 0.27 -6.94
N MET A 145 -11.22 -0.04 -5.79
CA MET A 145 -10.75 -1.14 -4.94
C MET A 145 -11.09 -2.53 -5.48
N ARG A 146 -12.12 -2.68 -6.33
CA ARG A 146 -12.50 -3.96 -6.97
C ARG A 146 -11.29 -4.74 -7.50
N LYS A 147 -10.45 -4.07 -8.30
CA LYS A 147 -9.24 -4.65 -8.88
C LYS A 147 -8.29 -5.25 -7.83
N TYR A 148 -8.17 -4.62 -6.67
CA TYR A 148 -7.26 -5.05 -5.62
C TYR A 148 -7.84 -6.20 -4.82
N VAL A 149 -9.13 -6.13 -4.49
CA VAL A 149 -9.84 -7.20 -3.79
C VAL A 149 -9.86 -8.47 -4.64
N ASP A 150 -10.22 -8.35 -5.91
CA ASP A 150 -10.26 -9.49 -6.82
C ASP A 150 -8.87 -10.13 -6.96
N LYS A 151 -7.82 -9.31 -7.03
CA LYS A 151 -6.45 -9.81 -7.05
C LYS A 151 -6.11 -10.58 -5.77
N MET A 152 -6.48 -10.09 -4.59
CA MET A 152 -6.19 -10.79 -3.32
C MET A 152 -6.90 -12.14 -3.25
N ILE A 153 -8.16 -12.21 -3.69
CA ILE A 153 -8.94 -13.47 -3.70
C ILE A 153 -8.34 -14.45 -4.71
N THR A 154 -7.97 -14.00 -5.92
CA THR A 154 -7.31 -14.87 -6.90
C THR A 154 -5.97 -15.40 -6.38
N LEU A 155 -5.16 -14.58 -5.68
CA LEU A 155 -3.94 -15.07 -5.03
C LEU A 155 -4.22 -16.13 -3.95
N ALA A 156 -5.34 -16.00 -3.24
CA ALA A 156 -5.74 -16.94 -2.21
C ALA A 156 -6.24 -18.28 -2.80
N LYS A 157 -6.95 -18.25 -3.93
CA LYS A 157 -7.37 -19.47 -4.66
C LYS A 157 -6.17 -20.35 -5.07
N ASP A 158 -5.04 -19.73 -5.42
CA ASP A 158 -3.82 -20.48 -5.76
C ASP A 158 -3.19 -21.22 -4.57
N GLY A 159 -3.38 -20.74 -3.33
CA GLY A 159 -2.91 -21.40 -2.09
C GLY A 159 -1.39 -21.42 -1.82
N SER A 160 -0.53 -21.19 -2.81
CA SER A 160 0.93 -21.37 -2.66
C SER A 160 1.61 -20.38 -1.70
N LEU A 161 2.75 -20.79 -1.11
CA LEU A 161 3.53 -19.97 -0.18
C LEU A 161 3.96 -18.62 -0.78
N HIS A 162 4.35 -18.63 -2.06
CA HIS A 162 4.75 -17.41 -2.77
C HIS A 162 3.61 -16.39 -2.83
N LYS A 163 2.39 -16.86 -3.13
CA LYS A 163 1.19 -16.02 -3.24
C LYS A 163 0.78 -15.47 -1.88
N ARG A 164 0.92 -16.27 -0.82
CA ARG A 164 0.73 -15.81 0.57
C ARG A 164 1.69 -14.68 0.95
N ARG A 165 2.98 -14.78 0.58
CA ARG A 165 3.96 -13.68 0.79
C ARG A 165 3.59 -12.41 0.01
N GLN A 166 3.09 -12.54 -1.21
CA GLN A 166 2.59 -11.39 -1.98
C GLN A 166 1.40 -10.71 -1.30
N ALA A 167 0.45 -11.49 -0.78
CA ALA A 167 -0.71 -10.96 -0.06
C ALA A 167 -0.32 -10.23 1.24
N LEU A 168 0.63 -10.79 2.00
CA LEU A 168 1.20 -10.15 3.20
C LEU A 168 1.89 -8.80 2.90
N GLY A 169 2.46 -8.64 1.70
CA GLY A 169 3.02 -7.35 1.28
C GLY A 169 1.97 -6.26 1.01
N PHE A 170 0.70 -6.63 0.86
CA PHE A 170 -0.38 -5.71 0.53
C PHE A 170 -1.35 -5.48 1.70
N ILE A 171 -1.85 -6.53 2.33
CA ILE A 171 -2.80 -6.46 3.46
C ILE A 171 -2.05 -6.06 4.73
N TYR A 172 -2.69 -5.27 5.61
CA TYR A 172 -2.04 -4.80 6.84
C TYR A 172 -2.07 -5.82 7.98
N GLU A 173 -3.18 -6.54 8.15
CA GLU A 173 -3.38 -7.50 9.24
C GLU A 173 -3.05 -8.92 8.76
N LYS A 174 -2.13 -9.61 9.46
CA LYS A 174 -1.71 -10.97 9.11
C LYS A 174 -2.85 -11.98 9.28
N GLU A 175 -3.63 -11.81 10.35
CA GLU A 175 -4.81 -12.62 10.68
C GLU A 175 -5.80 -12.76 9.52
N ILE A 176 -6.09 -11.64 8.84
CA ILE A 176 -7.00 -11.62 7.69
C ILE A 176 -6.44 -12.43 6.53
N VAL A 177 -5.11 -12.42 6.33
CA VAL A 177 -4.48 -13.22 5.27
C VAL A 177 -4.64 -14.72 5.58
N HIS A 178 -4.48 -15.13 6.83
CA HIS A 178 -4.68 -16.52 7.21
C HIS A 178 -6.14 -16.97 7.00
N ALA A 179 -7.11 -16.17 7.44
CA ALA A 179 -8.53 -16.44 7.22
C ALA A 179 -8.90 -16.48 5.73
N LEU A 180 -8.37 -15.55 4.94
CA LEU A 180 -8.59 -15.49 3.49
C LEU A 180 -8.15 -16.78 2.79
N PHE A 181 -6.94 -17.27 3.09
CA PHE A 181 -6.43 -18.50 2.47
C PHE A 181 -7.13 -19.77 2.95
N ALA A 182 -7.74 -19.76 4.13
CA ALA A 182 -8.49 -20.90 4.65
C ALA A 182 -9.88 -20.99 4.01
N GLU A 183 -10.61 -19.88 3.90
CA GLU A 183 -12.03 -19.88 3.55
C GLU A 183 -12.34 -19.61 2.06
N VAL A 184 -11.41 -19.02 1.31
CA VAL A 184 -11.66 -18.61 -0.08
C VAL A 184 -11.97 -19.80 -0.98
N GLN A 185 -11.36 -20.96 -0.76
CA GLN A 185 -11.56 -22.13 -1.61
C GLN A 185 -13.00 -22.65 -1.51
N ASP A 186 -13.54 -22.69 -0.30
CA ASP A 186 -14.91 -23.14 -0.05
C ASP A 186 -15.95 -22.16 -0.62
N ARG A 187 -15.69 -20.85 -0.53
CA ARG A 187 -16.65 -19.82 -0.99
C ARG A 187 -16.59 -19.52 -2.48
N TYR A 188 -15.39 -19.51 -3.06
CA TYR A 188 -15.13 -18.98 -4.41
C TYR A 188 -14.44 -19.97 -5.34
N GLY A 189 -14.32 -21.25 -4.97
CA GLY A 189 -13.67 -22.29 -5.76
C GLY A 189 -14.15 -22.31 -7.21
N GLU A 190 -15.47 -22.38 -7.41
CA GLU A 190 -16.10 -22.48 -8.74
C GLU A 190 -16.18 -21.13 -9.49
N ARG A 191 -16.06 -20.00 -8.80
CA ARG A 191 -16.27 -18.67 -9.40
C ARG A 191 -15.02 -18.14 -10.10
N ASN A 192 -15.14 -17.87 -11.40
CA ASN A 192 -14.07 -17.32 -12.24
C ASN A 192 -14.05 -15.78 -12.25
N GLY A 193 -13.85 -15.17 -11.07
CA GLY A 193 -13.72 -13.72 -10.91
C GLY A 193 -15.01 -13.00 -10.52
N GLY A 194 -14.91 -11.67 -10.37
CA GLY A 194 -16.05 -10.82 -9.98
C GLY A 194 -16.55 -11.14 -8.57
N TYR A 195 -15.67 -11.09 -7.58
CA TYR A 195 -15.99 -11.47 -6.20
C TYR A 195 -16.63 -10.35 -5.39
N THR A 196 -16.70 -9.15 -5.98
CA THR A 196 -17.25 -7.96 -5.32
C THR A 196 -18.46 -7.42 -6.06
N ARG A 197 -19.48 -7.02 -5.30
CA ARG A 197 -20.67 -6.34 -5.78
C ARG A 197 -20.66 -4.89 -5.29
N ILE A 198 -21.03 -3.95 -6.18
CA ILE A 198 -21.22 -2.54 -5.80
C ILE A 198 -22.69 -2.18 -5.91
N ILE A 199 -23.29 -1.76 -4.80
CA ILE A 199 -24.67 -1.29 -4.72
C ILE A 199 -24.65 0.21 -4.49
N ARG A 200 -25.30 0.97 -5.38
CA ARG A 200 -25.36 2.45 -5.25
C ARG A 200 -26.36 2.82 -4.17
N THR A 201 -26.05 3.88 -3.43
CA THR A 201 -26.93 4.43 -2.40
C THR A 201 -27.20 5.90 -2.66
N LEU A 202 -28.06 6.49 -1.83
CA LEU A 202 -28.25 7.94 -1.80
C LEU A 202 -26.91 8.68 -1.63
N PRO A 203 -26.75 9.86 -2.25
CA PRO A 203 -25.58 10.69 -2.07
C PRO A 203 -25.46 11.16 -0.61
N ARG A 204 -24.24 11.49 -0.21
CA ARG A 204 -23.97 12.01 1.13
C ARG A 204 -24.54 13.43 1.27
N ARG A 205 -25.19 13.71 2.40
CA ARG A 205 -25.68 15.05 2.76
C ARG A 205 -24.49 15.99 2.96
N GLY A 206 -24.52 17.17 2.34
CA GLY A 206 -23.48 18.21 2.45
C GLY A 206 -22.65 18.34 1.17
N ASP A 207 -21.79 17.35 0.89
CA ASP A 207 -20.88 17.37 -0.27
C ASP A 207 -21.46 16.70 -1.53
N ASN A 208 -22.69 16.18 -1.44
CA ASN A 208 -23.37 15.42 -2.50
C ASN A 208 -22.52 14.28 -3.10
N ALA A 209 -21.60 13.71 -2.31
CA ALA A 209 -20.71 12.69 -2.82
C ALA A 209 -21.50 11.39 -3.12
N PRO A 210 -21.37 10.80 -4.33
CA PRO A 210 -22.08 9.56 -4.66
C PRO A 210 -21.53 8.41 -3.82
N MET A 211 -22.38 7.84 -2.97
CA MET A 211 -22.05 6.74 -2.07
C MET A 211 -22.44 5.39 -2.67
N ALA A 212 -21.79 4.34 -2.18
CA ALA A 212 -22.07 2.96 -2.54
C ALA A 212 -21.67 2.02 -1.39
N TYR A 213 -22.41 0.93 -1.26
CA TYR A 213 -21.93 -0.26 -0.55
C TYR A 213 -21.09 -1.12 -1.50
N ILE A 214 -20.00 -1.66 -0.99
CA ILE A 214 -19.26 -2.73 -1.65
C ILE A 214 -19.24 -3.96 -0.73
N GLU A 215 -19.58 -5.10 -1.32
CA GLU A 215 -19.85 -6.36 -0.63
C GLU A 215 -19.11 -7.49 -1.33
N LEU A 216 -18.64 -8.46 -0.54
CA LEU A 216 -18.23 -9.76 -1.04
C LEU A 216 -19.47 -10.57 -1.42
N VAL A 217 -19.40 -11.24 -2.58
CA VAL A 217 -20.50 -12.07 -3.13
C VAL A 217 -20.54 -13.44 -2.49
#